data_AF-A0A9P6ZIZ1-F1
#
_entry.id   AF-A0A9P6ZIZ1-F1
#
_cell.length_a   1.000
_cell.length_b   1.000
_cell.length_c   1.000
_cell.angle_alpha   90.00
_cell.angle_beta   90.00
_cell.angle_gamma   90.00
#
_symmetry.space_group_name_H-M   'P 1'
#
loop_
_entity.id
_entity.type
_entity.pdbx_description
1 polymer ?
#
loop_
_entity_poly.entity_id
_entity_poly.type
_entity_poly.pdbx_seq_one_letter_code
_entity_poly.pdbx_strand_id
1 'polypeptide(L)' 'MQDFNLGQDGNGSKNCIGGIVGMDDTFMEGFAIIGDEFLKSWYSVYDYSHGARVGFAPSVNNAQ' A
#
# COMPACT_ATOMS: atom_id res chain seq x y z
N MET A 1 -10.93 -6.42 -4.10
CA MET A 1 -10.70 -5.70 -5.38
C MET A 1 -10.82 -4.17 -5.26
N GLN A 2 -11.52 -3.62 -4.26
CA GLN A 2 -11.54 -2.16 -4.04
C GLN A 2 -10.16 -1.62 -3.65
N ASP A 3 -9.41 -2.41 -2.89
CA ASP A 3 -8.14 -1.99 -2.31
C ASP A 3 -6.98 -1.85 -3.31
N PHE A 4 -7.13 -2.36 -4.53
CA PHE A 4 -6.09 -2.27 -5.56
C PHE A 4 -6.36 -1.13 -6.57
N ASN A 5 -7.55 -0.53 -6.56
CA ASN A 5 -7.94 0.45 -7.57
C ASN A 5 -7.68 1.88 -7.08
N LEU A 6 -6.79 2.60 -7.76
CA LEU A 6 -6.46 4.02 -7.49
C LEU A 6 -7.43 5.02 -8.14
N GLY A 7 -8.38 4.53 -8.94
CA GLY A 7 -9.32 5.33 -9.70
C GLY A 7 -9.02 5.35 -11.19
N GLN A 8 -9.75 6.19 -11.91
CA GLN A 8 -9.64 6.31 -13.37
C GLN A 8 -8.33 7.01 -13.77
N ASP A 9 -7.76 6.62 -14.90
CA ASP A 9 -6.58 7.28 -15.49
C ASP A 9 -6.91 8.63 -16.17
N GLY A 10 -8.19 9.02 -16.17
CA GLY A 10 -8.69 10.29 -16.69
C GLY A 10 -10.20 10.40 -16.57
N ASN A 11 -10.72 11.63 -16.64
CA ASN A 11 -12.16 11.87 -16.48
C ASN A 11 -12.97 11.17 -17.58
N GLY A 12 -13.92 10.31 -17.18
CA GLY A 12 -14.77 9.55 -18.10
C GLY A 12 -14.10 8.30 -18.70
N SER A 13 -12.87 7.97 -18.28
CA SER A 13 -12.18 6.76 -18.72
C SER A 13 -12.82 5.50 -18.14
N LYS A 14 -12.76 4.42 -18.91
CA LYS A 14 -13.14 3.07 -18.44
C LYS A 14 -11.94 2.31 -17.85
N ASN A 15 -10.74 2.85 -18.00
CA ASN A 15 -9.52 2.27 -17.47
C ASN A 15 -9.30 2.77 -16.04
N CYS A 16 -8.79 1.88 -15.19
CA CYS A 16 -8.41 2.21 -13.82
C CYS A 16 -6.92 1.95 -13.62
N ILE A 17 -6.30 2.73 -12.74
CA ILE A 17 -4.92 2.56 -12.33
C ILE A 17 -4.86 1.55 -11.18
N GLY A 18 -3.97 0.56 -11.29
CA GLY A 18 -3.65 -0.34 -10.20
C GLY A 18 -2.71 0.33 -9.20
N GLY A 19 -2.95 0.17 -7.91
CA GLY A 19 -2.17 0.81 -6.84
C GLY A 19 -0.83 0.14 -6.51
N ILE A 20 -0.35 -0.75 -7.37
CA ILE A 20 1.05 -1.20 -7.35
C ILE A 20 1.72 -0.60 -8.58
N VAL A 21 2.59 0.37 -8.35
CA VAL A 21 3.30 1.10 -9.40
C VAL A 21 4.80 0.83 -9.32
N GLY A 22 5.42 0.65 -10.48
CA GLY A 22 6.88 0.56 -10.57
C GLY A 22 7.50 1.95 -10.38
N MET A 23 8.60 2.00 -9.63
CA MET A 23 9.45 3.19 -9.51
C MET A 23 10.67 2.95 -10.40
N ASP A 24 11.15 4.00 -11.07
CA ASP A 24 12.25 3.87 -12.02
C ASP A 24 13.59 3.55 -11.33
N ASP A 25 14.60 3.25 -12.14
CA ASP A 25 15.94 2.86 -11.72
C ASP A 25 16.72 3.96 -10.96
N THR A 26 16.18 5.19 -10.88
CA THR A 26 16.74 6.25 -10.01
C THR A 26 16.33 6.06 -8.55
N PHE A 27 15.32 5.23 -8.31
CA PHE A 27 14.91 4.80 -6.99
C PHE A 27 15.76 3.61 -6.54
N MET A 28 16.15 3.61 -5.26
CA MET A 28 17.12 2.65 -4.69
C MET A 28 16.77 1.21 -5.07
N GLU A 29 17.73 0.48 -5.64
CA GLU A 29 17.54 -0.93 -6.01
C GLU A 29 17.14 -1.76 -4.78
N GLY A 30 16.09 -2.58 -4.92
CA GLY A 30 15.57 -3.41 -3.84
C GLY A 30 14.76 -2.65 -2.78
N PHE A 31 14.37 -1.40 -3.04
CA PHE A 31 13.49 -0.63 -2.17
C PHE A 31 12.04 -0.68 -2.66
N ALA A 32 11.10 -0.77 -1.71
CA ALA A 32 9.67 -0.69 -1.97
C ALA A 32 8.99 0.19 -0.92
N ILE A 33 7.96 0.92 -1.34
CA ILE A 33 7.11 1.70 -0.45
C ILE A 33 5.86 0.88 -0.14
N ILE A 34 5.59 0.68 1.14
CA ILE A 34 4.34 0.05 1.61
C ILE A 34 3.34 1.15 1.92
N GLY A 35 2.48 1.44 0.94
CA GLY A 35 1.50 2.52 0.94
C GLY A 35 0.10 2.13 1.45
N ASP A 36 -0.89 2.98 1.18
CA ASP A 36 -2.26 2.81 1.63
C ASP A 36 -2.95 1.60 1.01
N GLU A 37 -2.56 1.16 -0.19
CA GLU A 37 -3.04 -0.09 -0.79
C GLU A 37 -2.86 -1.29 0.11
N PHE A 38 -1.75 -1.34 0.84
CA PHE A 38 -1.50 -2.36 1.84
C PHE A 38 -2.06 -1.93 3.20
N LEU A 39 -1.72 -0.73 3.67
CA LEU A 39 -1.99 -0.32 5.05
C LEU A 39 -3.47 -0.15 5.38
N LYS A 40 -4.37 0.07 4.42
CA LYS A 40 -5.82 0.14 4.72
C LYS A 40 -6.40 -1.20 5.20
N SER A 41 -5.79 -2.30 4.77
CA SER A 41 -6.23 -3.66 5.12
C SER A 41 -5.50 -4.20 6.36
N TRP A 42 -4.53 -3.47 6.91
CA TRP A 42 -3.67 -3.92 8.01
C TRP A 42 -3.55 -2.85 9.10
N TYR A 43 -3.80 -3.23 10.35
CA TYR A 43 -3.44 -2.40 11.49
C TYR A 43 -1.91 -2.47 11.69
N SER A 44 -1.25 -1.33 11.60
CA SER A 44 0.21 -1.21 11.78
C SER A 44 0.57 -0.63 13.15
N VAL A 45 1.57 -1.23 13.79
CA VAL A 45 2.16 -0.75 15.04
C VAL A 45 3.62 -0.41 14.79
N TYR A 46 3.99 0.85 15.03
CA TYR A 46 5.37 1.32 14.97
C TYR A 46 5.95 1.36 16.38
N ASP A 47 6.78 0.38 16.71
CA ASP A 47 7.45 0.29 18.00
C ASP A 47 8.92 0.68 17.83
N TYR A 48 9.28 1.84 18.38
CA TYR A 48 10.64 2.37 18.31
C TYR A 48 11.61 1.74 19.34
N SER A 49 11.11 0.92 20.26
CA SER A 49 11.96 0.19 21.19
C SER A 49 12.71 -0.94 20.48
N HIS A 50 13.74 -1.49 21.14
CA HIS A 50 14.44 -2.71 20.72
C HIS A 50 14.88 -2.75 19.24
N GLY A 51 15.43 -1.64 18.72
CA GLY A 51 15.96 -1.59 17.36
C GLY A 51 14.94 -1.21 16.27
N ALA A 52 13.77 -0.70 16.67
CA ALA A 52 12.67 -0.28 15.81
C ALA A 52 12.06 -1.42 14.97
N ARG A 53 10.76 -1.62 15.11
CA ARG A 53 10.02 -2.67 14.42
C ARG A 53 8.62 -2.21 14.00
N VAL A 54 8.09 -2.87 12.98
CA VAL A 54 6.73 -2.68 12.51
C VAL A 54 5.99 -4.00 12.63
N GLY A 55 4.90 -4.00 13.40
CA GLY A 55 3.97 -5.14 13.51
C GLY A 55 2.73 -4.92 12.66
N PHE A 56 2.20 -6.00 12.09
CA PHE A 56 0.97 -5.97 11.31
C PHE A 56 -0.05 -6.97 11.86
N ALA A 57 -1.31 -6.56 11.94
CA ALA A 57 -2.45 -7.44 12.21
C ALA A 57 -3.57 -7.13 11.21
N PRO A 58 -4.47 -8.07 10.89
CA PRO A 58 -5.63 -7.78 10.06
C PRO A 58 -6.39 -6.58 10.61
N SER A 59 -6.69 -5.61 9.76
CA SER A 59 -7.56 -4.50 10.13
C SER A 59 -8.97 -5.03 10.43
N VAL A 60 -9.68 -4.39 11.36
CA VAL A 60 -11.11 -4.69 11.59
C VAL A 60 -11.96 -4.42 10.34
N ASN A 61 -11.48 -3.55 9.44
CA ASN A 61 -12.10 -3.28 8.14
C ASN A 61 -11.70 -4.30 7.06
N ASN A 62 -10.83 -5.26 7.40
CA ASN A 62 -10.37 -6.38 6.57
C ASN A 62 -10.80 -7.73 7.17
N ALA A 63 -11.96 -7.76 7.84
CA ALA A 63 -12.64 -9.00 8.16
C ALA A 63 -13.37 -9.49 6.90
N GLN A 64 -12.85 -10.55 6.27
CA GLN A 64 -13.60 -11.33 5.28
C GLN A 64 -14.66 -12.18 5.98
#